data_AF-A0A3P9B195-F1
#
_entry.id   AF-A0A3P9B195-F1
#
_cell.length_a   1.000
_cell.length_b   1.000
_cell.length_c   1.000
_cell.angle_alpha   90.00
_cell.angle_beta   90.00
_cell.angle_gamma   90.00
#
_symmetry.space_group_name_H-M   'P 1'
#
loop_
_entity.id
_entity.type
_entity.pdbx_description
1 polymer ?
#
loop_
_entity_poly.entity_id
_entity_poly.type
_entity_poly.pdbx_seq_one_letter_code
_entity_poly.pdbx_strand_id
1 'polypeptide(L)'
;MNVMHTVILFQVCLGAEAEDKFHMVEVEGLTYDGKTTKVPLAVLKPSVLPSVSHLGGFEITPPVTFRLQSGSGPVYISGQHFISDDEDDDEYVFILFIYLFI
;
A
#
# COMPACT_ATOMS: atom_id res chain seq x y z
N MET A 1 7.55 -11.76 23.93
CA MET A 1 7.05 -11.67 22.54
C MET A 1 6.67 -10.23 22.24
N ASN A 2 7.71 -9.42 22.00
CA ASN A 2 7.55 -8.10 21.41
C ASN A 2 7.68 -8.31 19.90
N VAL A 3 6.55 -8.32 19.21
CA VAL A 3 6.48 -8.66 17.80
C VAL A 3 6.41 -7.37 16.99
N MET A 4 7.37 -7.18 16.10
CA MET A 4 7.43 -6.03 15.21
C MET A 4 6.76 -6.37 13.87
N HIS A 5 5.93 -5.46 13.38
CA HIS A 5 5.22 -5.62 12.11
C HIS A 5 5.60 -4.50 11.14
N THR A 6 5.93 -4.87 9.91
CA THR A 6 6.24 -3.94 8.83
C THR A 6 5.50 -4.32 7.56
N VAL A 7 4.83 -3.36 6.92
CA VAL A 7 4.23 -3.54 5.60
C VAL A 7 5.13 -2.86 4.57
N ILE A 8 5.57 -3.63 3.57
CA ILE A 8 6.44 -3.16 2.49
C ILE A 8 5.64 -3.17 1.19
N LEU A 9 5.48 -2.03 0.54
CA LEU A 9 4.73 -1.92 -0.71
C LEU A 9 5.67 -1.94 -1.92
N PHE A 10 5.29 -2.69 -2.95
CA PHE A 10 6.08 -2.83 -4.17
C PHE A 10 5.42 -2.13 -5.36
N GLN A 11 4.16 -2.45 -5.65
CA GLN A 11 3.50 -1.97 -6.85
C GLN A 11 2.07 -1.52 -6.59
N VAL A 12 1.66 -0.46 -7.27
CA VAL A 12 0.24 -0.10 -7.46
C VAL A 12 -0.08 -0.20 -8.94
N CYS A 13 -1.17 -0.84 -9.32
CA CYS A 13 -1.60 -0.92 -10.72
C CYS A 13 -3.13 -0.91 -10.87
N LEU A 14 -3.57 -0.38 -12.01
CA LEU A 14 -4.97 -0.43 -12.43
C LEU A 14 -5.33 -1.82 -12.96
N GLY A 15 -6.56 -2.26 -12.68
CA GLY A 15 -7.12 -3.42 -13.36
C GLY A 15 -7.58 -3.11 -14.78
N ALA A 16 -7.83 -4.16 -15.56
CA ALA A 16 -8.24 -4.05 -16.95
C ALA A 16 -9.56 -3.27 -17.15
N GLU A 17 -10.46 -3.33 -16.17
CA GLU A 17 -11.77 -2.69 -16.20
C GLU A 17 -11.75 -1.22 -15.71
N ALA A 18 -10.58 -0.69 -15.35
CA ALA A 18 -10.49 0.69 -14.87
C ALA A 18 -10.75 1.68 -15.99
N GLU A 19 -11.67 2.62 -15.76
CA GLU A 19 -11.99 3.68 -16.71
C GLU A 19 -10.75 4.52 -17.06
N ASP A 20 -10.71 5.10 -18.26
CA ASP A 20 -9.59 5.97 -18.65
C ASP A 20 -9.65 7.38 -18.01
N LYS A 21 -9.60 7.42 -16.68
CA LYS A 21 -9.55 8.64 -15.85
C LYS A 21 -8.48 8.52 -14.77
N PHE A 22 -8.22 9.62 -14.06
CA PHE A 22 -7.30 9.58 -12.94
C PHE A 22 -7.87 8.79 -11.76
N HIS A 23 -7.02 7.95 -11.20
CA HIS A 23 -7.25 7.14 -10.03
C HIS A 23 -6.21 7.50 -8.98
N MET A 24 -6.64 8.02 -7.83
CA MET A 24 -5.74 8.46 -6.77
C MET A 24 -5.86 7.51 -5.59
N VAL A 25 -4.75 6.88 -5.23
CA VAL A 25 -4.64 6.06 -4.02
C VAL A 25 -3.96 6.89 -2.94
N GLU A 26 -4.53 6.88 -1.75
CA GLU A 26 -3.91 7.42 -0.55
C GLU A 26 -3.67 6.31 0.47
N VAL A 27 -2.69 6.55 1.35
CA VAL A 27 -2.44 5.75 2.55
C VAL A 27 -2.56 6.64 3.77
N GLU A 28 -3.24 6.14 4.79
CA GLU A 28 -3.32 6.73 6.13
C GLU A 28 -2.50 5.87 7.09
N GLY A 29 -1.61 6.50 7.84
CA GLY A 29 -0.78 5.83 8.84
C GLY A 29 -0.33 6.78 9.95
N LEU A 30 0.35 6.24 10.96
CA LEU A 30 0.92 7.01 12.06
C LEU A 30 2.30 7.57 11.65
N THR A 31 2.51 8.87 11.89
CA THR A 31 3.82 9.50 11.77
C THR A 31 4.60 9.39 13.08
N TYR A 32 5.89 9.74 13.06
CA TYR A 32 6.81 9.65 14.22
C TYR A 32 6.35 10.47 15.44
N ASP A 33 5.54 11.51 15.24
CA ASP A 33 4.94 12.34 16.29
C ASP A 33 3.62 11.76 16.84
N GLY A 34 3.25 10.54 16.41
CA GLY A 34 2.03 9.85 16.82
C GLY A 34 0.75 10.36 16.14
N LYS A 35 0.86 11.23 15.12
CA LYS A 35 -0.28 11.76 14.41
C LYS A 35 -0.70 10.86 13.25
N THR A 36 -2.00 10.60 13.12
CA THR A 36 -2.55 9.96 11.94
C THR A 36 -2.55 10.93 10.76
N THR A 37 -1.86 10.57 9.68
CA THR A 37 -1.69 11.41 8.49
C THR A 37 -2.03 10.64 7.23
N LYS A 38 -2.74 11.31 6.30
CA LYS A 38 -3.03 10.82 4.95
C LYS A 38 -2.01 11.37 3.98
N VAL A 39 -1.42 10.49 3.17
CA VAL A 39 -0.49 10.88 2.10
C VAL A 39 -0.90 10.25 0.76
N PRO A 40 -0.73 10.97 -0.36
CA PRO A 40 -0.93 10.38 -1.68
C PRO A 40 0.12 9.29 -1.91
N LEU A 41 -0.32 8.08 -2.26
CA LEU A 41 0.55 6.96 -2.58
C LEU A 41 0.84 6.91 -4.09
N ALA A 42 -0.20 7.02 -4.92
CA ALA A 42 -0.07 6.96 -6.37
C ALA A 42 -1.23 7.69 -7.07
N VAL A 43 -0.93 8.25 -8.25
CA VAL A 43 -1.93 8.73 -9.21
C VAL A 43 -1.71 7.97 -10.51
N LEU A 44 -2.73 7.23 -10.94
CA LEU A 44 -2.68 6.34 -12.10
C LEU A 44 -3.74 6.75 -13.12
N LYS A 45 -3.50 6.45 -14.39
CA LYS A 45 -4.49 6.54 -15.47
C LYS A 45 -4.15 5.50 -16.55
N PRO A 46 -5.09 4.67 -17.04
CA PRO A 46 -4.78 3.58 -17.97
C PRO A 46 -3.97 4.01 -19.19
N SER A 47 -4.36 5.11 -19.84
CA SER A 47 -3.69 5.64 -21.05
C SER A 47 -2.37 6.38 -20.80
N VAL A 48 -1.99 6.68 -19.56
CA VAL A 48 -0.83 7.54 -19.24
C VAL A 48 0.18 6.81 -18.36
N LEU A 49 -0.30 6.26 -17.24
CA LEU A 49 0.50 5.56 -16.24
C LEU A 49 -0.38 4.49 -15.58
N PRO A 50 -0.45 3.27 -16.15
CA PRO A 50 -1.31 2.21 -15.64
C PRO A 50 -0.76 1.53 -14.37
N SER A 51 0.55 1.63 -14.11
CA SER A 51 1.20 1.05 -12.95
C SER A 51 2.40 1.87 -12.47
N VAL A 52 2.71 1.73 -11.18
CA VAL A 52 3.92 2.24 -10.52
C VAL A 52 4.54 1.10 -9.73
N SER A 53 5.71 0.61 -10.17
CA SER A 53 6.41 -0.53 -9.55
C SER A 53 7.66 -0.13 -8.74
N HIS A 54 8.12 1.12 -8.87
CA HIS A 54 9.25 1.65 -8.09
C HIS A 54 8.74 2.41 -6.85
N LEU A 55 7.93 1.77 -6.00
CA LEU A 55 7.69 2.30 -4.66
C LEU A 55 8.93 2.20 -3.75
N GLY A 56 10.00 1.55 -4.21
CA GLY A 56 11.28 1.48 -3.51
C GLY A 56 11.25 0.63 -2.24
N GLY A 57 10.24 -0.23 -2.10
CA GLY A 57 9.98 -0.92 -0.84
C GLY A 57 9.46 0.06 0.21
N PHE A 58 8.41 0.82 -0.12
CA PHE A 58 7.82 1.78 0.80
C PHE A 58 7.37 1.05 2.07
N GLU A 59 8.09 1.26 3.18
CA GLU A 59 7.86 0.59 4.45
C GLU A 59 6.96 1.43 5.34
N ILE A 60 6.01 0.77 6.00
CA ILE A 60 5.08 1.44 6.90
C ILE A 60 4.73 0.50 8.06
N THR A 61 4.67 1.06 9.27
CA THR A 61 4.29 0.32 10.48
C THR A 61 2.76 0.36 10.65
N PRO A 62 2.09 -0.79 10.83
CA PRO A 62 0.67 -0.82 11.15
C PRO A 62 0.32 -0.07 12.45
N PRO A 63 -0.92 0.45 12.60
CA PRO A 63 -2.05 0.33 11.68
C PRO A 63 -1.93 1.25 10.46
N VAL A 64 -2.31 0.73 9.29
CA VAL A 64 -2.39 1.50 8.04
C VAL A 64 -3.68 1.23 7.29
N THR A 65 -4.20 2.27 6.62
CA THR A 65 -5.42 2.19 5.81
C THR A 65 -5.12 2.67 4.40
N PHE A 66 -5.50 1.89 3.39
CA PHE A 66 -5.40 2.28 1.98
C PHE A 66 -6.77 2.66 1.45
N ARG A 67 -6.85 3.73 0.66
CA ARG A 67 -8.11 4.21 0.11
C ARG A 67 -7.96 4.69 -1.32
N LEU A 68 -8.94 4.34 -2.16
CA LEU A 68 -9.13 4.99 -3.45
C LEU A 68 -9.83 6.33 -3.20
N GLN A 69 -9.05 7.42 -3.25
CA GLN A 69 -9.51 8.78 -2.99
C GLN A 69 -10.36 9.32 -4.15
N SER A 70 -10.02 8.95 -5.38
CA SER A 70 -10.78 9.27 -6.59
C SER A 70 -10.50 8.24 -7.69
N GLY A 71 -11.37 8.19 -8.70
CA GLY A 71 -11.37 7.13 -9.73
C GLY A 71 -12.38 6.02 -9.40
N SER A 72 -12.75 5.19 -10.36
CA SER A 72 -13.69 4.06 -10.12
C SER A 72 -12.96 2.76 -9.74
N GLY A 73 -11.66 2.69 -10.02
CA GLY A 73 -10.89 1.46 -9.87
C GLY A 73 -11.32 0.43 -10.93
N PRO A 74 -10.94 -0.84 -10.77
CA PRO A 74 -10.21 -1.38 -9.63
C PRO A 74 -8.73 -0.97 -9.60
N VAL A 75 -8.19 -0.83 -8.39
CA VAL A 75 -6.75 -0.62 -8.15
C VAL A 75 -6.21 -1.72 -7.25
N TYR A 76 -5.07 -2.28 -7.62
CA TYR A 76 -4.38 -3.31 -6.87
C TYR A 76 -3.09 -2.75 -6.28
N ILE A 77 -2.81 -3.10 -5.02
CA ILE A 77 -1.53 -2.84 -4.37
C ILE A 77 -0.92 -4.20 -4.00
N SER A 78 0.35 -4.41 -4.33
CA SER A 78 1.10 -5.58 -3.90
C SER A 78 2.23 -5.20 -2.97
N GLY A 79 2.57 -6.12 -2.08
CA GLY A 79 3.60 -5.93 -1.07
C GLY A 79 3.87 -7.18 -0.24
N GLN A 80 4.56 -6.99 0.87
CA GLN A 80 4.80 -7.98 1.90
C GLN A 80 4.42 -7.44 3.28
N HIS A 81 4.00 -8.34 4.16
CA HIS A 81 3.87 -8.09 5.59
C HIS A 81 4.93 -8.93 6.30
N PHE A 82 5.92 -8.24 6.84
CA PHE A 82 7.03 -8.80 7.60
C PHE A 82 6.70 -8.77 9.09
N ILE A 83 7.00 -9.88 9.77
CA ILE A 83 6.82 -10.04 11.20
C ILE A 83 8.12 -10.61 11.78
N SER A 84 8.70 -9.94 12.75
CA SER A 84 9.88 -10.41 13.50
C SER A 84 9.59 -10.41 15.00
N ASP A 85 10.08 -11.42 15.72
CA ASP A 85 10.11 -11.41 17.18
C ASP A 85 11.51 -10.99 17.67
N ASP A 86 11.57 -10.11 18.67
CA ASP A 86 12.84 -9.68 19.25
C ASP A 86 13.44 -10.76 20.18
N GLU A 87 12.63 -11.72 20.65
CA GLU A 87 13.06 -12.76 21.60
C GLU A 87 13.46 -14.08 20.93
N ASP A 88 12.88 -14.39 19.78
CA ASP A 88 13.13 -15.59 18.98
C ASP A 88 13.54 -15.14 17.57
N ASP A 89 14.61 -15.69 16.97
CA ASP A 89 15.10 -15.35 15.60
C ASP A 89 14.12 -15.81 14.47
N ASP A 90 12.83 -15.94 14.79
CA ASP A 90 11.77 -16.31 13.87
C ASP A 90 11.31 -15.09 13.05
N GLU A 91 11.35 -15.24 11.73
CA GLU A 91 10.86 -14.25 10.78
C GLU A 91 9.73 -14.86 9.93
N TYR A 92 8.60 -14.15 9.83
CA TYR A 92 7.48 -14.55 8.99
C TYR A 92 7.22 -13.50 7.91
N VAL A 93 7.09 -13.97 6.67
CA VAL A 93 6.80 -13.11 5.51
C VAL A 93 5.49 -13.54 4.87
N PHE A 94 4.53 -12.63 4.85
CA PHE A 94 3.25 -12.83 4.17
C PHE A 94 3.20 -11.98 2.91
N ILE A 95 2.66 -12.54 1.83
CA ILE A 95 2.40 -11.77 0.62
C ILE A 95 1.12 -10.95 0.84
N LEU A 96 1.20 -9.65 0.56
CA LEU A 96 0.08 -8.72 0.69
C LEU A 96 -0.45 -8.35 -0.70
N PHE A 97 -1.75 -8.55 -0.90
CA PHE A 97 -2.50 -8.03 -2.03
C PHE A 97 -3.71 -7.25 -1.52
N ILE A 98 -3.80 -5.98 -1.86
CA ILE A 98 -4.92 -5.12 -1.50
C ILE A 98 -5.68 -4.76 -2.77
N TYR A 99 -7.00 -4.83 -2.69
CA TYR A 99 -7.92 -4.51 -3.76
C TYR A 99 -8.78 -3.31 -3.35
N LEU A 100 -8.75 -2.25 -4.15
CA LEU A 100 -9.49 -1.01 -3.90
C LEU A 100 -10.48 -0.73 -5.02
N PHE A 101 -11.72 -0.47 -4.62
CA PHE A 101 -12.84 -0.01 -5.45
C PHE A 101 -13.67 1.00 -4.62
N ILE A 102 -14.50 1.81 -5.28
CA ILE A 102 -15.46 2.71 -4.62
C ILE A 102 -16.72 1.95 -4.20
#